data_AF-A0A1J4WIV7-F1
#
_entry.id   AF-A0A1J4WIV7-F1
#
_cell.length_a   1.000
_cell.length_b   1.000
_cell.length_c   1.000
_cell.angle_alpha   90.00
_cell.angle_beta   90.00
_cell.angle_gamma   90.00
#
_symmetry.space_group_name_H-M   'P 1'
#
loop_
_entity.id
_entity.type
_entity.pdbx_description
1 polymer ?
#
loop_
_entity_poly.entity_id
_entity_poly.type
_entity_poly.pdbx_seq_one_letter_code
_entity_poly.pdbx_strand_id
1 'polypeptide(L)'
;MLESLKDKRAVFPKNKQRDFLARVESKTQKTESELAPLLNIHSRTLREWKKEKYSIPLKSLKKLCAMTNCSMPSNIVIKEPFWWTKKAAIIGGNATYRKYGIIGGNQELRKKQWRKWWEKKGKHTIKNSKILKRKTIQKPRKSEKLAEFIGIMLGDGGLSHRQINISLHYRDDKPYAKFVATLIKNLFGLNPSIYFRAKKSINTIVVSRTDLVEFLTKNIGLKIGNKIKQQVGIPKWIKQKRQYQIACLRGLIDTDGSIFKHQYKVNKKQYQYKKMDFTSRSFPLLNSVSDILKKLDIKHRKSGAYSIRIESIKAVNRYFDIVGTHNPKHLKKYRK
;
A
#
# COMPACT_ATOMS: atom_id res chain seq x y z
N MET A 1 13.17 16.83 20.98
CA MET A 1 14.29 16.31 21.79
C MET A 1 15.19 15.53 20.84
N LEU A 2 16.20 16.20 20.26
CA LEU A 2 17.13 15.62 19.29
C LEU A 2 18.35 15.10 20.06
N GLU A 3 18.23 13.93 20.66
CA GLU A 3 19.43 13.20 21.04
C GLU A 3 20.05 12.67 19.75
N SER A 4 21.23 13.18 19.40
CA SER A 4 22.00 12.63 18.28
C SER A 4 22.26 11.16 18.55
N LEU A 5 21.67 10.29 17.72
CA LEU A 5 21.74 8.83 17.84
C LEU A 5 23.18 8.29 17.72
N LYS A 6 24.14 9.13 17.32
CA LYS A 6 25.51 8.75 16.96
C LYS A 6 26.57 9.35 17.88
N ASP A 7 26.25 10.39 18.66
CA ASP A 7 27.27 11.13 19.40
C ASP A 7 27.55 10.49 20.76
N LYS A 8 28.84 10.18 21.01
CA LYS A 8 29.34 9.77 22.33
C LYS A 8 29.05 10.85 23.37
N ARG A 9 28.89 10.45 24.63
CA ARG A 9 28.57 11.34 25.75
C ARG A 9 29.76 11.46 26.70
N ALA A 10 30.07 12.69 27.11
CA ALA A 10 31.04 12.96 28.17
C ALA A 10 30.32 12.93 29.52
N VAL A 11 30.68 11.99 30.38
CA VAL A 11 30.17 11.89 31.74
C VAL A 11 31.20 12.49 32.69
N PHE A 12 30.80 13.56 33.35
CA PHE A 12 31.61 14.25 34.36
C PHE A 12 31.39 13.61 35.75
N PRO A 13 32.36 13.76 36.67
CA PRO A 13 32.14 13.52 38.09
C PRO A 13 31.07 14.47 38.65
N LYS A 14 30.46 14.09 39.78
CA LYS A 14 29.41 14.87 40.43
C LYS A 14 29.85 16.32 40.66
N ASN A 15 28.96 17.28 40.36
CA ASN A 15 29.15 18.74 40.41
C ASN A 15 30.12 19.33 39.38
N LYS A 16 30.97 18.51 38.72
CA LYS A 16 32.00 19.02 37.81
C LYS A 16 31.46 19.45 36.45
N GLN A 17 30.31 18.92 36.02
CA GLN A 17 29.67 19.35 34.78
C GLN A 17 29.13 20.77 34.93
N ARG A 18 28.49 21.02 36.08
CA ARG A 18 27.98 22.35 36.43
C ARG A 18 29.12 23.36 36.55
N ASP A 19 30.18 23.01 37.27
CA ASP A 19 31.35 23.89 37.46
C ASP A 19 32.01 24.24 36.12
N PHE A 20 32.11 23.26 35.21
CA PHE A 20 32.63 23.48 33.86
C PHE A 20 31.76 24.48 33.07
N LEU A 21 30.44 24.29 33.05
CA LEU A 21 29.54 25.18 32.33
C LEU A 21 29.51 26.59 32.94
N ALA A 22 29.60 26.72 34.27
CA ALA A 22 29.71 28.02 34.93
C ALA A 22 31.00 28.76 34.55
N ARG A 23 32.12 28.04 34.42
CA ARG A 23 33.39 28.61 33.93
C ARG A 23 33.31 29.03 32.46
N VAL A 24 32.56 28.29 31.64
CA VAL A 24 32.34 28.66 30.24
C VAL A 24 31.51 29.94 30.15
N GLU A 25 30.46 30.07 30.96
CA GLU A 25 29.65 31.30 31.03
C GLU A 25 30.48 32.49 31.49
N SER A 26 31.30 32.35 32.55
CA SER A 26 32.13 33.46 33.04
C SER A 26 33.20 33.90 32.03
N LYS A 27 33.80 32.97 31.28
CA LYS A 27 34.79 33.29 30.24
C LYS A 27 34.19 33.88 28.97
N THR A 28 32.99 33.46 28.60
CA THR A 28 32.34 33.94 27.37
C THR A 28 31.48 35.19 27.58
N GLN A 29 31.15 35.51 28.84
CA GLN A 29 30.19 36.57 29.21
C GLN A 29 28.83 36.43 28.52
N LYS A 30 28.46 35.20 28.12
CA LYS A 30 27.21 34.90 27.41
C LYS A 30 26.25 34.16 28.32
N THR A 31 24.97 34.50 28.22
CA THR A 31 23.89 33.83 28.92
C THR A 31 23.54 32.49 28.29
N GLU A 32 22.79 31.64 29.00
CA GLU A 32 22.30 30.35 28.50
C GLU A 32 21.53 30.48 27.17
N SER A 33 20.82 31.60 26.99
CA SER A 33 20.01 31.88 25.79
C SER A 33 20.87 32.21 24.57
N GLU A 34 22.07 32.74 24.79
CA GLU A 34 23.02 33.13 23.74
C GLU A 34 24.01 32.01 23.41
N LEU A 35 24.36 31.17 24.40
CA LEU A 35 25.23 30.02 24.20
C LEU A 35 24.54 28.86 23.48
N ALA A 36 23.25 28.64 23.73
CA ALA A 36 22.53 27.50 23.17
C ALA A 36 22.41 27.52 21.62
N PRO A 37 22.10 28.65 20.96
CA PRO A 37 22.12 28.74 19.49
C PRO A 37 23.48 28.38 18.87
N LEU A 38 24.59 28.76 19.51
CA LEU A 38 25.96 28.48 19.02
C LEU A 38 26.28 26.97 19.01
N LEU A 39 25.65 26.23 19.92
CA LEU A 39 25.73 24.78 19.97
C LEU A 39 24.68 24.07 19.11
N ASN A 40 23.79 24.82 18.46
CA ASN A 40 22.60 24.33 17.75
C ASN A 40 21.68 23.49 18.68
N ILE A 41 21.47 23.96 19.91
CA ILE A 41 20.58 23.35 20.88
C ILE A 41 19.60 24.38 21.46
N HIS A 42 18.51 23.91 22.06
CA HIS A 42 17.58 24.76 22.77
C HIS A 42 18.13 25.19 24.14
N SER A 43 17.88 26.41 24.60
CA SER A 43 18.33 26.97 25.90
C SER A 43 18.02 26.05 27.08
N ARG A 44 16.80 25.51 27.12
CA ARG A 44 16.40 24.46 28.07
C ARG A 44 17.41 23.29 28.19
N THR A 45 17.97 22.81 27.08
CA THR A 45 18.92 21.69 27.09
C THR A 45 20.19 22.05 27.86
N LEU A 46 20.71 23.27 27.66
CA LEU A 46 21.89 23.77 28.37
C LEU A 46 21.63 23.92 29.87
N ARG A 47 20.43 24.39 30.25
CA ARG A 47 20.01 24.46 31.67
C ARG A 47 19.93 23.08 32.33
N GLU A 48 19.42 22.09 31.63
CA GLU A 48 19.36 20.71 32.15
C GLU A 48 20.76 20.07 32.24
N TRP A 49 21.74 20.50 31.40
CA TRP A 49 23.15 20.14 31.58
C TRP A 49 23.76 20.80 32.81
N LYS A 50 23.45 22.06 33.11
CA LYS A 50 23.90 22.74 34.34
C LYS A 50 23.34 22.10 35.61
N LYS A 51 22.11 21.58 35.54
CA LYS A 51 21.50 20.78 36.62
C LYS A 51 22.04 19.34 36.70
N GLU A 52 23.01 18.99 35.85
CA GLU A 52 23.59 17.64 35.73
C GLU A 52 22.57 16.53 35.47
N LYS A 53 21.40 16.88 34.94
CA LYS A 53 20.33 15.92 34.65
C LYS A 53 20.68 15.04 33.45
N TYR A 54 21.41 15.60 32.49
CA TYR A 54 21.87 14.89 31.29
C TYR A 54 23.35 15.15 31.05
N SER A 55 24.04 14.16 30.50
CA SER A 55 25.45 14.29 30.08
C SER A 55 25.60 15.06 28.76
N ILE A 56 26.70 15.80 28.63
CA ILE A 56 26.99 16.62 27.45
C ILE A 56 27.45 15.72 26.28
N PRO A 57 26.91 15.88 25.06
CA PRO A 57 27.46 15.24 23.86
C PRO A 57 28.91 15.67 23.62
N LEU A 58 29.78 14.73 23.26
CA LEU A 58 31.21 14.99 23.05
C LEU A 58 31.45 16.08 21.99
N LYS A 59 30.61 16.12 20.95
CA LYS A 59 30.63 17.17 19.91
C LYS A 59 30.38 18.56 20.50
N SER A 60 29.37 18.69 21.36
CA SER A 60 29.04 19.95 22.04
C SER A 60 30.12 20.34 23.04
N LEU A 61 30.70 19.37 23.75
CA LEU A 61 31.81 19.62 24.67
C LEU A 61 33.05 20.15 23.93
N LYS A 62 33.44 19.52 22.81
CA LYS A 62 34.55 19.99 21.96
C LYS A 62 34.34 21.42 21.47
N LYS A 63 33.11 21.75 21.05
CA LYS A 63 32.74 23.12 20.65
C LYS A 63 32.90 24.11 21.79
N LEU A 64 32.42 23.77 23.00
CA LEU A 64 32.57 24.63 24.17
C LEU A 64 34.04 24.86 24.53
N CYS A 65 34.87 23.81 24.53
CA CYS A 65 36.31 23.95 24.79
C CYS A 65 37.01 24.83 23.75
N ALA A 66 36.67 24.67 22.46
CA ALA A 66 37.20 25.49 21.37
C ALA A 66 36.81 26.97 21.52
N MET A 67 35.56 27.25 21.92
CA MET A 67 35.08 28.63 22.13
C MET A 67 35.76 29.34 23.31
N THR A 68 36.19 28.60 24.34
CA THR A 68 36.81 29.18 25.55
C THR A 68 38.34 29.06 25.58
N ASN A 69 38.94 28.54 24.51
CA ASN A 69 40.37 28.20 24.44
C ASN A 69 40.87 27.40 25.66
N CYS A 70 40.05 26.45 26.13
CA CYS A 70 40.35 25.62 27.30
C CYS A 70 40.73 24.19 26.85
N SER A 71 41.66 23.56 27.56
CA SER A 71 41.93 22.14 27.39
C SER A 71 40.73 21.28 27.82
N MET A 72 40.60 20.10 27.20
CA MET A 72 39.53 19.15 27.55
C MET A 72 39.67 18.75 29.03
N PRO A 73 38.58 18.73 29.82
CA PRO A 73 38.65 18.30 31.21
C PRO A 73 39.18 16.86 31.31
N SER A 74 40.24 16.64 32.10
CA SER A 74 40.97 15.36 32.16
C SER A 74 40.17 14.22 32.80
N ASN A 75 39.22 14.53 33.69
CA ASN A 75 38.47 13.54 34.48
C ASN A 75 37.10 13.17 33.86
N ILE A 76 36.98 13.09 32.53
CA ILE A 76 35.72 12.73 31.86
C ILE A 76 35.73 11.28 31.36
N VAL A 77 34.63 10.57 31.57
CA VAL A 77 34.42 9.23 31.00
C VAL A 77 33.56 9.34 29.75
N ILE A 78 34.10 8.92 28.61
CA ILE A 78 33.37 8.90 27.35
C ILE A 78 32.55 7.61 27.27
N LYS A 79 31.23 7.73 27.11
CA LYS A 79 30.32 6.60 26.95
C LYS A 79 29.60 6.65 25.62
N GLU A 80 29.25 5.48 25.10
CA GLU A 80 28.40 5.35 23.91
C GLU A 80 27.00 5.93 24.17
N PRO A 81 26.30 6.43 23.14
CA PRO A 81 24.92 6.86 23.29
C PRO A 81 24.06 5.72 23.86
N PHE A 82 23.07 6.06 24.69
CA PHE A 82 22.14 5.09 25.31
C PHE A 82 22.76 4.04 26.24
N TRP A 83 24.01 4.20 26.71
CA TRP A 83 24.67 3.26 27.65
C TRP A 83 23.81 2.91 28.89
N TRP A 84 22.96 3.83 29.33
CA TRP A 84 22.10 3.68 30.51
C TRP A 84 20.83 2.85 30.24
N THR A 85 20.47 2.59 28.98
CA THR A 85 19.22 1.89 28.62
C THR A 85 19.17 0.46 29.17
N LYS A 86 20.29 -0.27 29.16
CA LYS A 86 20.36 -1.61 29.75
C LYS A 86 20.05 -1.57 31.25
N LYS A 87 20.60 -0.60 31.97
CA LYS A 87 20.33 -0.40 33.41
C LYS A 87 18.87 -0.01 33.65
N ALA A 88 18.34 0.92 32.86
CA ALA A 88 16.95 1.34 32.95
C ALA A 88 15.96 0.20 32.63
N ALA A 89 16.28 -0.65 31.65
CA ALA A 89 15.47 -1.81 31.29
C ALA A 89 15.40 -2.83 32.44
N ILE A 90 16.51 -3.08 33.13
CA ILE A 90 16.54 -3.96 34.32
C ILE A 90 15.68 -3.36 35.43
N ILE A 91 15.81 -2.06 35.71
CA ILE A 91 15.00 -1.38 36.73
C ILE A 91 13.50 -1.46 36.39
N GLY A 92 13.13 -1.19 35.14
CA GLY A 92 11.75 -1.28 34.66
C GLY A 92 11.18 -2.71 34.72
N GLY A 93 12.01 -3.70 34.37
CA GLY A 93 11.68 -5.12 34.51
C GLY A 93 11.42 -5.51 35.96
N ASN A 94 12.33 -5.14 36.88
CA ASN A 94 12.19 -5.42 38.31
C ASN A 94 10.99 -4.70 38.94
N ALA A 95 10.68 -3.46 38.51
CA ALA A 95 9.48 -2.75 38.94
C ALA A 95 8.21 -3.44 38.45
N THR A 96 8.19 -3.91 37.20
CA THR A 96 7.09 -4.68 36.62
C THR A 96 6.90 -6.01 37.36
N TYR A 97 7.99 -6.72 37.63
CA TYR A 97 7.96 -7.97 38.37
C TYR A 97 7.44 -7.77 39.79
N ARG A 98 7.94 -6.76 40.53
CA ARG A 98 7.42 -6.42 41.86
C ARG A 98 5.92 -6.10 41.86
N LYS A 99 5.42 -5.44 40.82
CA LYS A 99 4.00 -5.06 40.72
C LYS A 99 3.08 -6.23 40.36
N TYR A 100 3.54 -7.15 39.51
CA TYR A 100 2.66 -8.16 38.92
C TYR A 100 3.05 -9.61 39.23
N GLY A 101 4.16 -9.84 39.94
CA GLY A 101 4.72 -11.16 40.25
C GLY A 101 5.30 -11.91 39.05
N ILE A 102 5.07 -11.45 37.82
CA ILE A 102 5.53 -12.07 36.57
C ILE A 102 5.86 -11.02 35.51
N ILE A 103 6.92 -11.25 34.75
CA ILE A 103 7.27 -10.42 33.60
C ILE A 103 6.33 -10.77 32.45
N GLY A 104 5.58 -9.78 31.96
CA GLY A 104 4.65 -9.97 30.85
C GLY A 104 3.22 -10.31 31.25
N GLY A 105 2.90 -10.53 32.53
CA GLY A 105 1.55 -10.76 33.04
C GLY A 105 0.86 -12.04 32.52
N ASN A 106 -0.31 -12.38 33.05
CA ASN A 106 -1.11 -13.50 32.52
C ASN A 106 -1.80 -13.06 31.21
N GLN A 107 -1.38 -13.64 30.09
CA GLN A 107 -1.87 -13.27 28.75
C GLN A 107 -3.37 -13.56 28.59
N GLU A 108 -3.86 -14.64 29.16
CA GLU A 108 -5.27 -15.01 29.12
C GLU A 108 -6.13 -14.03 29.90
N LEU A 109 -5.69 -13.69 31.11
CA LEU A 109 -6.36 -12.69 31.94
C LEU A 109 -6.40 -11.33 31.23
N ARG A 110 -5.30 -10.91 30.58
CA ARG A 110 -5.27 -9.68 29.78
C ARG A 110 -6.27 -9.72 28.62
N LYS A 111 -6.33 -10.83 27.87
CA LYS A 111 -7.31 -11.03 26.79
C LYS A 111 -8.75 -10.98 27.33
N LYS A 112 -9.00 -11.62 28.48
CA LYS A 112 -10.32 -11.64 29.15
C LYS A 112 -10.73 -10.24 29.61
N GLN A 113 -9.83 -9.50 30.26
CA GLN A 113 -10.10 -8.12 30.71
C GLN A 113 -10.27 -7.16 29.53
N TRP A 114 -9.47 -7.31 28.47
CA TRP A 114 -9.66 -6.54 27.24
C TRP A 114 -11.02 -6.82 26.59
N ARG A 115 -11.45 -8.08 26.51
CA ARG A 115 -12.79 -8.44 26.01
C ARG A 115 -13.90 -7.82 26.88
N LYS A 116 -13.78 -7.91 28.21
CA LYS A 116 -14.73 -7.27 29.14
C LYS A 116 -14.83 -5.77 28.89
N TRP A 117 -13.70 -5.08 28.75
CA TRP A 117 -13.68 -3.65 28.43
C TRP A 117 -14.24 -3.36 27.04
N TRP A 118 -13.93 -4.18 26.04
CA TRP A 118 -14.42 -4.02 24.67
C TRP A 118 -15.94 -4.12 24.60
N GLU A 119 -16.52 -5.12 25.26
CA GLU A 119 -17.96 -5.32 25.35
C GLU A 119 -18.64 -4.20 26.15
N LYS A 120 -18.04 -3.76 27.27
CA LYS A 120 -18.65 -2.73 28.13
C LYS A 120 -18.53 -1.31 27.57
N LYS A 121 -17.39 -0.96 26.97
CA LYS A 121 -17.06 0.42 26.57
C LYS A 121 -16.60 0.50 25.11
N GLY A 122 -15.62 -0.30 24.72
CA GLY A 122 -14.92 -0.16 23.43
C GLY A 122 -15.84 -0.14 22.20
N LYS A 123 -16.77 -1.10 22.10
CA LYS A 123 -17.70 -1.20 20.95
C LYS A 123 -18.67 0.00 20.84
N HIS A 124 -19.00 0.63 21.97
CA HIS A 124 -19.88 1.79 22.00
C HIS A 124 -19.11 3.08 21.65
N THR A 125 -17.86 3.21 22.08
CA THR A 125 -16.98 4.34 21.71
C THR A 125 -16.74 4.43 20.20
N ILE A 126 -16.78 3.30 19.47
CA ILE A 126 -16.68 3.28 17.99
C ILE A 126 -17.79 4.09 17.34
N LYS A 127 -19.02 4.06 17.88
CA LYS A 127 -20.15 4.80 17.30
C LYS A 127 -19.89 6.30 17.25
N ASN A 128 -19.14 6.82 18.22
CA ASN A 128 -18.83 8.24 18.35
C ASN A 128 -17.43 8.62 17.80
N SER A 129 -16.62 7.64 17.38
CA SER A 129 -15.26 7.88 16.87
C SER A 129 -15.24 8.03 15.35
N LYS A 130 -14.85 9.21 14.86
CA LYS A 130 -14.63 9.46 13.42
C LYS A 130 -13.54 8.55 12.80
N ILE A 131 -12.60 8.05 13.61
CA ILE A 131 -11.48 7.21 13.15
C ILE A 131 -11.91 5.74 13.00
N LEU A 132 -12.71 5.25 13.94
CA LEU A 132 -13.14 3.84 13.99
C LEU A 132 -14.42 3.58 13.18
N LYS A 133 -15.17 4.63 12.84
CA LYS A 133 -16.35 4.51 11.98
C LYS A 133 -15.96 4.04 10.58
N ARG A 134 -16.62 2.97 10.13
CA ARG A 134 -16.45 2.44 8.78
C ARG A 134 -16.89 3.49 7.75
N LYS A 135 -16.01 3.79 6.80
CA LYS A 135 -16.34 4.66 5.66
C LYS A 135 -17.28 3.89 4.72
N THR A 136 -18.47 4.43 4.51
CA THR A 136 -19.49 3.90 3.62
C THR A 136 -19.11 4.15 2.16
N ILE A 137 -19.74 3.38 1.27
CA ILE A 137 -19.63 3.53 -0.18
C ILE A 137 -21.01 3.61 -0.81
N GLN A 138 -21.10 4.19 -2.01
CA GLN A 138 -22.28 3.99 -2.84
C GLN A 138 -22.30 2.52 -3.31
N LYS A 139 -23.43 1.84 -3.14
CA LYS A 139 -23.61 0.44 -3.54
C LYS A 139 -24.43 0.39 -4.83
N PRO A 140 -23.79 0.24 -6.00
CA PRO A 140 -24.49 0.31 -7.27
C PRO A 140 -25.39 -0.92 -7.48
N ARG A 141 -26.51 -0.73 -8.19
CA ARG A 141 -27.29 -1.85 -8.71
C ARG A 141 -26.49 -2.59 -9.79
N LYS A 142 -26.86 -3.85 -10.05
CA LYS A 142 -26.29 -4.64 -11.15
C LYS A 142 -26.50 -3.89 -12.47
N SER A 143 -25.41 -3.57 -13.15
CA SER A 143 -25.36 -2.77 -14.37
C SER A 143 -24.21 -3.21 -15.27
N GLU A 144 -24.20 -2.76 -16.53
CA GLU A 144 -23.10 -3.02 -17.46
C GLU A 144 -21.78 -2.45 -16.96
N LYS A 145 -21.79 -1.21 -16.44
CA LYS A 145 -20.61 -0.57 -15.83
C LYS A 145 -20.04 -1.43 -14.69
N LEU A 146 -20.92 -1.98 -13.84
CA LEU A 146 -20.49 -2.89 -12.78
C LEU A 146 -19.96 -4.21 -13.34
N ALA A 147 -20.60 -4.79 -14.36
CA ALA A 147 -20.15 -6.04 -14.98
C ALA A 147 -18.76 -5.88 -15.63
N GLU A 148 -18.50 -4.75 -16.30
CA GLU A 148 -17.19 -4.42 -16.84
C GLU A 148 -16.13 -4.26 -15.75
N PHE A 149 -16.46 -3.54 -14.67
CA PHE A 149 -15.59 -3.46 -13.50
C PHE A 149 -15.27 -4.83 -12.92
N ILE A 150 -16.23 -5.76 -12.88
CA ILE A 150 -16.00 -7.14 -12.46
C ILE A 150 -15.08 -7.90 -13.41
N GLY A 151 -15.21 -7.69 -14.73
CA GLY A 151 -14.27 -8.23 -15.71
C GLY A 151 -12.83 -7.78 -15.43
N ILE A 152 -12.64 -6.47 -15.24
CA ILE A 152 -11.35 -5.87 -14.87
C ILE A 152 -10.82 -6.48 -13.56
N MET A 153 -11.69 -6.62 -12.55
CA MET A 153 -11.30 -7.19 -11.27
C MET A 153 -10.94 -8.68 -11.38
N LEU A 154 -11.50 -9.43 -12.31
CA LEU A 154 -11.21 -10.85 -12.55
C LEU A 154 -9.89 -11.05 -13.30
N GLY A 155 -9.51 -10.14 -14.19
CA GLY A 155 -8.20 -10.13 -14.83
C GLY A 155 -7.10 -9.58 -13.92
N ASP A 156 -6.84 -8.28 -14.00
CA ASP A 156 -5.74 -7.61 -13.27
C ASP A 156 -6.05 -7.16 -11.83
N GLY A 157 -7.28 -7.39 -11.37
CA GLY A 157 -7.68 -7.03 -10.00
C GLY A 157 -7.13 -7.94 -8.89
N GLY A 158 -7.14 -7.43 -7.67
CA GLY A 158 -6.80 -8.16 -6.45
C GLY A 158 -7.65 -7.68 -5.29
N LEU A 159 -8.17 -8.62 -4.49
CA LEU A 159 -8.95 -8.33 -3.29
C LEU A 159 -8.18 -8.79 -2.05
N SER A 160 -8.02 -7.89 -1.08
CA SER A 160 -7.67 -8.23 0.29
C SER A 160 -8.85 -7.92 1.21
N HIS A 161 -8.74 -8.26 2.49
CA HIS A 161 -9.78 -7.98 3.50
C HIS A 161 -10.16 -6.50 3.64
N ARG A 162 -9.32 -5.56 3.18
CA ARG A 162 -9.52 -4.11 3.41
C ARG A 162 -9.42 -3.26 2.16
N GLN A 163 -8.88 -3.79 1.06
CA GLN A 163 -8.66 -3.03 -0.14
C GLN A 163 -8.83 -3.85 -1.40
N ILE A 164 -9.22 -3.16 -2.46
CA ILE A 164 -9.05 -3.64 -3.82
C ILE A 164 -7.81 -2.98 -4.42
N ASN A 165 -7.13 -3.71 -5.30
CA ASN A 165 -6.06 -3.21 -6.13
C ASN A 165 -6.26 -3.66 -7.58
N ILE A 166 -5.87 -2.85 -8.55
CA ILE A 166 -5.84 -3.20 -9.97
C ILE A 166 -4.47 -2.76 -10.49
N SER A 167 -3.73 -3.67 -11.11
CA SER A 167 -2.37 -3.39 -11.59
C SER A 167 -2.35 -3.31 -13.10
N LEU A 168 -2.00 -2.15 -13.65
CA LEU A 168 -1.96 -1.89 -15.10
C LEU A 168 -0.58 -1.37 -15.52
N HIS A 169 -0.20 -1.54 -16.79
CA HIS A 169 1.10 -1.05 -17.25
C HIS A 169 1.17 0.48 -17.23
N TYR A 170 2.27 1.05 -16.74
CA TYR A 170 2.35 2.48 -16.46
C TYR A 170 2.33 3.41 -17.69
N ARG A 171 2.77 2.92 -18.86
CA ARG A 171 2.78 3.66 -20.14
C ARG A 171 1.59 3.27 -20.99
N ASP A 172 1.59 2.04 -21.46
CA ASP A 172 0.61 1.51 -22.41
C ASP A 172 -0.83 1.66 -21.92
N ASP A 173 -1.07 1.38 -20.64
CA ASP A 173 -2.41 1.40 -20.03
C ASP A 173 -2.66 2.68 -19.23
N LYS A 174 -1.80 3.72 -19.32
CA LYS A 174 -2.00 4.99 -18.61
C LYS A 174 -3.37 5.62 -18.89
N PRO A 175 -3.86 5.70 -20.14
CA PRO A 175 -5.20 6.21 -20.43
C PRO A 175 -6.28 5.29 -19.85
N TYR A 176 -6.09 3.98 -19.93
CA TYR A 176 -7.03 3.00 -19.42
C TYR A 176 -7.12 3.05 -17.89
N ALA A 177 -6.01 3.27 -17.18
CA ALA A 177 -6.01 3.48 -15.73
C ALA A 177 -6.85 4.69 -15.30
N LYS A 178 -6.87 5.78 -16.10
CA LYS A 178 -7.77 6.92 -15.87
C LYS A 178 -9.23 6.55 -16.08
N PHE A 179 -9.54 5.77 -17.11
CA PHE A 179 -10.88 5.23 -17.34
C PHE A 179 -11.35 4.37 -16.15
N VAL A 180 -10.53 3.42 -15.70
CA VAL A 180 -10.84 2.56 -14.54
C VAL A 180 -11.04 3.39 -13.27
N ALA A 181 -10.21 4.43 -13.05
CA ALA A 181 -10.39 5.32 -11.91
C ALA A 181 -11.73 6.08 -11.94
N THR A 182 -12.13 6.54 -13.13
CA THR A 182 -13.41 7.20 -13.36
C THR A 182 -14.58 6.23 -13.18
N LEU A 183 -14.44 4.99 -13.65
CA LEU A 183 -15.42 3.92 -13.46
C LEU A 183 -15.65 3.62 -11.97
N ILE A 184 -14.58 3.51 -11.18
CA ILE A 184 -14.65 3.34 -9.72
C ILE A 184 -15.37 4.52 -9.06
N LYS A 185 -15.04 5.75 -9.47
CA LYS A 185 -15.69 6.97 -8.96
C LYS A 185 -17.19 6.95 -9.24
N ASN A 186 -17.59 6.61 -10.46
CA ASN A 186 -18.98 6.57 -10.87
C ASN A 186 -19.79 5.45 -10.20
N LEU A 187 -19.17 4.30 -9.94
CA LEU A 187 -19.84 3.15 -9.33
C LEU A 187 -19.98 3.29 -7.82
N PHE A 188 -18.95 3.80 -7.14
CA PHE A 188 -18.83 3.71 -5.68
C PHE A 188 -18.78 5.08 -4.98
N GLY A 189 -18.73 6.19 -5.72
CA GLY A 189 -18.56 7.53 -5.17
C GLY A 189 -17.17 7.74 -4.53
N LEU A 190 -16.15 7.01 -4.99
CA LEU A 190 -14.82 6.99 -4.39
C LEU A 190 -13.76 7.45 -5.39
N ASN A 191 -12.83 8.29 -4.93
CA ASN A 191 -11.63 8.60 -5.67
C ASN A 191 -10.54 7.57 -5.32
N PRO A 192 -10.13 6.69 -6.25
CA PRO A 192 -9.05 5.74 -6.00
C PRO A 192 -7.69 6.45 -5.95
N SER A 193 -6.75 5.86 -5.23
CA SER A 193 -5.35 6.30 -5.23
C SER A 193 -4.58 5.54 -6.30
N ILE A 194 -3.75 6.23 -7.09
CA ILE A 194 -2.92 5.62 -8.13
C ILE A 194 -1.46 5.70 -7.69
N TYR A 195 -0.85 4.54 -7.47
CA TYR A 195 0.55 4.43 -7.07
C TYR A 195 1.41 3.97 -8.23
N PHE A 196 2.42 4.76 -8.58
CA PHE A 196 3.42 4.37 -9.55
C PHE A 196 4.51 3.52 -8.89
N ARG A 197 4.77 2.33 -9.45
CA ARG A 197 5.85 1.43 -9.01
C ARG A 197 6.91 1.37 -10.11
N ALA A 198 7.86 2.32 -10.08
CA ALA A 198 8.90 2.47 -11.10
C ALA A 198 9.65 1.18 -11.41
N LYS A 199 10.09 0.44 -10.38
CA LYS A 199 10.83 -0.82 -10.53
C LYS A 199 10.07 -1.94 -11.27
N LYS A 200 8.74 -1.85 -11.35
CA LYS A 200 7.90 -2.87 -11.98
C LYS A 200 7.15 -2.35 -13.22
N SER A 201 7.33 -1.09 -13.60
CA SER A 201 6.59 -0.48 -14.72
C SER A 201 5.06 -0.59 -14.58
N ILE A 202 4.56 -0.51 -13.34
CA ILE A 202 3.12 -0.70 -13.02
C ILE A 202 2.54 0.56 -12.37
N ASN A 203 1.33 0.92 -12.79
CA ASN A 203 0.43 1.78 -12.03
C ASN A 203 -0.58 0.88 -11.29
N THR A 204 -0.60 0.98 -9.96
CA THR A 204 -1.57 0.26 -9.14
C THR A 204 -2.66 1.22 -8.68
N ILE A 205 -3.89 0.98 -9.11
CA ILE A 205 -5.09 1.66 -8.63
C ILE A 205 -5.52 0.96 -7.33
N VAL A 206 -5.65 1.70 -6.23
CA VAL A 206 -5.97 1.15 -4.91
C VAL A 206 -7.17 1.88 -4.31
N VAL A 207 -8.09 1.11 -3.74
CA VAL A 207 -9.20 1.64 -2.94
C VAL A 207 -9.26 0.90 -1.62
N SER A 208 -8.97 1.61 -0.53
CA SER A 208 -9.01 1.06 0.83
C SER A 208 -10.37 1.32 1.48
N ARG A 209 -11.32 0.42 1.23
CA ARG A 209 -12.65 0.42 1.86
C ARG A 209 -13.09 -0.99 2.16
N THR A 210 -13.21 -1.33 3.45
CA THR A 210 -13.75 -2.63 3.86
C THR A 210 -15.20 -2.80 3.37
N ASP A 211 -16.02 -1.74 3.35
CA ASP A 211 -17.41 -1.79 2.84
C ASP A 211 -17.48 -2.19 1.36
N LEU A 212 -16.52 -1.72 0.56
CA LEU A 212 -16.39 -2.13 -0.84
C LEU A 212 -16.00 -3.61 -0.96
N VAL A 213 -15.01 -4.05 -0.19
CA VAL A 213 -14.58 -5.46 -0.21
C VAL A 213 -15.75 -6.37 0.17
N GLU A 214 -16.47 -6.07 1.25
CA GLU A 214 -17.63 -6.87 1.67
C GLU A 214 -18.76 -6.85 0.65
N PHE A 215 -19.04 -5.71 0.02
CA PHE A 215 -20.02 -5.65 -1.06
C PHE A 215 -19.61 -6.57 -2.24
N LEU A 216 -18.35 -6.47 -2.68
CA LEU A 216 -17.86 -7.27 -3.80
C LEU A 216 -17.85 -8.78 -3.50
N THR A 217 -17.58 -9.17 -2.25
CA THR A 217 -17.55 -10.58 -1.88
C THR A 217 -18.93 -11.14 -1.57
N LYS A 218 -19.67 -10.49 -0.66
CA LYS A 218 -20.97 -10.99 -0.16
C LYS A 218 -22.11 -10.77 -1.15
N ASN A 219 -22.16 -9.63 -1.85
CA ASN A 219 -23.28 -9.28 -2.72
C ASN A 219 -23.01 -9.61 -4.21
N ILE A 220 -21.75 -9.47 -4.66
CA ILE A 220 -21.41 -9.65 -6.08
C ILE A 220 -20.83 -11.04 -6.38
N GLY A 221 -20.18 -11.68 -5.41
CA GLY A 221 -19.64 -13.03 -5.52
C GLY A 221 -18.17 -13.13 -5.94
N LEU A 222 -17.38 -12.07 -5.76
CA LEU A 222 -15.91 -12.16 -5.88
C LEU A 222 -15.30 -12.87 -4.67
N LYS A 223 -14.12 -13.47 -4.85
CA LYS A 223 -13.40 -14.14 -3.77
C LYS A 223 -12.11 -13.41 -3.40
N ILE A 224 -11.75 -13.45 -2.12
CA ILE A 224 -10.50 -12.89 -1.59
C ILE A 224 -9.37 -13.91 -1.79
N GLY A 225 -8.18 -13.45 -2.16
CA GLY A 225 -6.98 -14.29 -2.27
C GLY A 225 -6.65 -14.73 -3.69
N ASN A 226 -5.95 -15.86 -3.82
CA ASN A 226 -5.40 -16.31 -5.10
C ASN A 226 -6.50 -16.88 -6.02
N LYS A 227 -6.77 -16.16 -7.10
CA LYS A 227 -7.79 -16.49 -8.12
C LYS A 227 -7.57 -17.82 -8.82
N ILE A 228 -6.31 -18.15 -9.11
CA ILE A 228 -5.93 -19.37 -9.84
C ILE A 228 -6.13 -20.59 -8.95
N LYS A 229 -5.66 -20.53 -7.70
CA LYS A 229 -5.87 -21.63 -6.73
C LYS A 229 -7.35 -21.90 -6.48
N GLN A 230 -8.18 -20.85 -6.52
CA GLN A 230 -9.62 -20.94 -6.27
C GLN A 230 -10.47 -21.19 -7.53
N GLN A 231 -9.84 -21.26 -8.70
CA GLN A 231 -10.51 -21.43 -10.00
C GLN A 231 -11.73 -20.51 -10.12
N VAL A 232 -11.53 -19.20 -9.92
CA VAL A 232 -12.62 -18.22 -9.96
C VAL A 232 -13.29 -18.18 -11.33
N GLY A 233 -14.59 -17.89 -11.39
CA GLY A 233 -15.32 -17.74 -12.64
C GLY A 233 -16.15 -16.45 -12.65
N ILE A 234 -16.80 -16.17 -13.77
CA ILE A 234 -17.72 -15.04 -13.88
C ILE A 234 -18.94 -15.29 -12.98
N PRO A 235 -19.34 -14.34 -12.10
CA PRO A 235 -20.53 -14.45 -11.25
C PRO A 235 -21.82 -14.79 -12.02
N LYS A 236 -22.70 -15.59 -11.41
CA LYS A 236 -23.95 -16.07 -12.03
C LYS A 236 -24.82 -14.95 -12.59
N TRP A 237 -24.94 -13.83 -11.86
CA TRP A 237 -25.79 -12.71 -12.29
C TRP A 237 -25.31 -12.03 -13.59
N ILE A 238 -24.00 -12.05 -13.87
CA ILE A 238 -23.46 -11.55 -15.14
C ILE A 238 -23.86 -12.50 -16.27
N LYS A 239 -23.81 -13.82 -16.02
CA LYS A 239 -24.18 -14.85 -17.01
C LYS A 239 -25.66 -14.82 -17.39
N GLN A 240 -26.52 -14.17 -16.61
CA GLN A 240 -27.97 -14.13 -16.87
C GLN A 240 -28.38 -13.15 -17.96
N LYS A 241 -27.64 -12.04 -18.19
CA LYS A 241 -28.02 -11.02 -19.17
C LYS A 241 -26.93 -10.82 -20.23
N ARG A 242 -27.32 -10.80 -21.50
CA ARG A 242 -26.41 -10.59 -22.64
C ARG A 242 -25.55 -9.34 -22.49
N GLN A 243 -26.16 -8.20 -22.14
CA GLN A 243 -25.45 -6.93 -21.94
C GLN A 243 -24.37 -7.00 -20.85
N TYR A 244 -24.62 -7.72 -19.76
CA TYR A 244 -23.63 -7.90 -18.69
C TYR A 244 -22.50 -8.83 -19.12
N GLN A 245 -22.80 -9.89 -19.87
CA GLN A 245 -21.78 -10.77 -20.44
C GLN A 245 -20.85 -9.98 -21.36
N ILE A 246 -21.40 -9.15 -22.26
CA ILE A 246 -20.63 -8.30 -23.16
C ILE A 246 -19.72 -7.35 -22.38
N ALA A 247 -20.28 -6.63 -21.40
CA ALA A 247 -19.51 -5.69 -20.59
C ALA A 247 -18.41 -6.38 -19.77
N CYS A 248 -18.69 -7.54 -19.16
CA CYS A 248 -17.69 -8.32 -18.42
C CYS A 248 -16.61 -8.88 -19.34
N LEU A 249 -16.98 -9.34 -20.55
CA LEU A 249 -16.03 -9.81 -21.56
C LEU A 249 -15.10 -8.68 -21.98
N ARG A 250 -15.63 -7.48 -22.24
CA ARG A 250 -14.84 -6.27 -22.54
C ARG A 250 -13.78 -6.02 -21.46
N GLY A 251 -14.19 -6.01 -20.19
CA GLY A 251 -13.28 -5.79 -19.06
C GLY A 251 -12.18 -6.85 -18.94
N LEU A 252 -12.48 -8.12 -19.26
CA LEU A 252 -11.50 -9.21 -19.27
C LEU A 252 -10.49 -9.09 -20.42
N ILE A 253 -10.96 -8.75 -21.63
CA ILE A 253 -10.10 -8.58 -22.80
C ILE A 253 -9.24 -7.32 -22.67
N ASP A 254 -9.77 -6.26 -22.07
CA ASP A 254 -9.04 -5.01 -21.85
C ASP A 254 -7.88 -5.13 -20.86
N THR A 255 -7.88 -6.17 -20.01
CA THR A 255 -6.77 -6.51 -19.10
C THR A 255 -5.93 -7.66 -19.64
N ASP A 256 -6.49 -8.88 -19.66
CA ASP A 256 -5.77 -10.13 -19.90
C ASP A 256 -5.83 -10.55 -21.37
N GLY A 257 -6.54 -9.78 -22.20
CA GLY A 257 -6.60 -9.97 -23.63
C GLY A 257 -5.44 -9.28 -24.36
N SER A 258 -5.11 -9.82 -25.51
CA SER A 258 -4.07 -9.28 -26.38
C SER A 258 -4.55 -9.23 -27.83
N ILE A 259 -4.05 -8.23 -28.53
CA ILE A 259 -4.25 -8.03 -29.96
C ILE A 259 -2.86 -7.98 -30.58
N PHE A 260 -2.67 -8.74 -31.65
CA PHE A 260 -1.39 -8.84 -32.33
C PHE A 260 -1.57 -9.04 -33.83
N LYS A 261 -0.54 -8.62 -34.57
CA LYS A 261 -0.44 -8.84 -36.00
C LYS A 261 0.27 -10.17 -36.21
N HIS A 262 -0.36 -11.07 -36.95
CA HIS A 262 0.21 -12.33 -37.40
C HIS A 262 0.58 -12.18 -38.87
N GLN A 263 1.87 -12.21 -39.16
CA GLN A 263 2.41 -12.11 -40.51
C GLN A 263 3.00 -13.46 -40.92
N TYR A 264 2.72 -13.89 -42.15
CA TYR A 264 3.32 -15.08 -42.72
C TYR A 264 3.39 -14.97 -44.24
N LYS A 265 4.29 -15.72 -44.86
CA LYS A 265 4.54 -15.72 -46.30
C LYS A 265 4.07 -17.04 -46.90
N VAL A 266 3.26 -16.97 -47.95
CA VAL A 266 2.83 -18.16 -48.74
C VAL A 266 3.05 -17.83 -50.21
N ASN A 267 3.76 -18.70 -50.94
CA ASN A 267 4.04 -18.54 -52.37
C ASN A 267 4.54 -17.13 -52.73
N LYS A 268 5.57 -16.67 -52.01
CA LYS A 268 6.17 -15.33 -52.12
C LYS A 268 5.27 -14.13 -51.76
N LYS A 269 3.96 -14.32 -51.53
CA LYS A 269 3.03 -13.28 -51.06
C LYS A 269 3.05 -13.18 -49.53
N GLN A 270 3.12 -11.96 -49.02
CA GLN A 270 3.07 -11.68 -47.58
C GLN A 270 1.63 -11.41 -47.15
N TYR A 271 1.17 -12.14 -46.15
CA TYR A 271 -0.15 -11.96 -45.57
C TYR A 271 -0.02 -11.44 -44.15
N GLN A 272 -0.90 -10.51 -43.78
CA GLN A 272 -0.95 -9.92 -42.45
C GLN A 272 -2.39 -9.90 -41.94
N TYR A 273 -2.60 -10.57 -40.80
CA TYR A 273 -3.91 -10.64 -40.17
C TYR A 273 -3.82 -10.17 -38.73
N LYS A 274 -4.90 -9.55 -38.25
CA LYS A 274 -5.06 -9.21 -36.84
C LYS A 274 -5.71 -10.40 -36.15
N LYS A 275 -5.14 -10.80 -35.02
CA LYS A 275 -5.66 -11.87 -34.17
C LYS A 275 -5.82 -11.33 -32.76
N MET A 276 -6.74 -11.94 -32.02
CA MET A 276 -6.95 -11.66 -30.61
C MET A 276 -6.77 -12.94 -29.80
N ASP A 277 -6.23 -12.79 -28.60
CA ASP A 277 -6.15 -13.87 -27.64
C ASP A 277 -6.58 -13.44 -26.25
N PHE A 278 -7.10 -14.38 -25.48
CA PHE A 278 -7.35 -14.25 -24.05
C PHE A 278 -6.73 -15.43 -23.35
N THR A 279 -5.90 -15.17 -22.34
CA THR A 279 -5.18 -16.20 -21.61
C THR A 279 -5.53 -16.14 -20.14
N SER A 280 -5.86 -17.29 -19.54
CA SER A 280 -6.14 -17.38 -18.10
C SER A 280 -5.78 -18.76 -17.56
N ARG A 281 -5.26 -18.81 -16.33
CA ARG A 281 -5.02 -20.06 -15.59
C ARG A 281 -6.26 -20.55 -14.82
N SER A 282 -7.37 -19.81 -14.90
CA SER A 282 -8.65 -20.25 -14.35
C SER A 282 -9.51 -20.88 -15.45
N PHE A 283 -9.71 -22.21 -15.38
CA PHE A 283 -10.54 -22.92 -16.36
C PHE A 283 -11.99 -22.43 -16.39
N PRO A 284 -12.63 -22.09 -15.25
CA PRO A 284 -13.96 -21.49 -15.27
C PRO A 284 -14.03 -20.14 -15.98
N LEU A 285 -12.97 -19.32 -15.94
CA LEU A 285 -12.92 -18.07 -16.73
C LEU A 285 -12.81 -18.37 -18.22
N LEU A 286 -11.91 -19.26 -18.63
CA LEU A 286 -11.77 -19.65 -20.03
C LEU A 286 -13.08 -20.19 -20.60
N ASN A 287 -13.70 -21.15 -19.91
CA ASN A 287 -14.97 -21.71 -20.37
C ASN A 287 -16.05 -20.63 -20.44
N SER A 288 -16.14 -19.74 -19.44
CA SER A 288 -17.11 -18.64 -19.48
C SER A 288 -16.87 -17.68 -20.65
N VAL A 289 -15.62 -17.34 -20.97
CA VAL A 289 -15.29 -16.50 -22.13
C VAL A 289 -15.65 -17.20 -23.43
N SER A 290 -15.29 -18.48 -23.57
CA SER A 290 -15.66 -19.31 -24.72
C SER A 290 -17.18 -19.35 -24.91
N ASP A 291 -17.95 -19.56 -23.84
CA ASP A 291 -19.41 -19.63 -23.91
C ASP A 291 -20.03 -18.29 -24.31
N ILE A 292 -19.49 -17.17 -23.79
CA ILE A 292 -19.95 -15.83 -24.19
C ILE A 292 -19.65 -15.61 -25.68
N LEU A 293 -18.43 -15.88 -26.14
CA LEU A 293 -18.06 -15.73 -27.55
C LEU A 293 -18.93 -16.59 -28.47
N LYS A 294 -19.26 -17.83 -28.08
CA LYS A 294 -20.23 -18.69 -28.81
C LYS A 294 -21.61 -18.03 -28.92
N LYS A 295 -22.14 -17.49 -27.81
CA LYS A 295 -23.44 -16.79 -27.79
C LYS A 295 -23.47 -15.48 -28.58
N LEU A 296 -22.30 -14.88 -28.81
CA LEU A 296 -22.14 -13.71 -29.68
C LEU A 296 -21.90 -14.10 -31.14
N ASP A 297 -21.86 -15.40 -31.44
CA ASP A 297 -21.52 -15.95 -32.76
C ASP A 297 -20.15 -15.44 -33.24
N ILE A 298 -19.18 -15.39 -32.32
CA ILE A 298 -17.80 -15.01 -32.60
C ILE A 298 -16.97 -16.30 -32.65
N LYS A 299 -16.57 -16.68 -33.86
CA LYS A 299 -15.74 -17.87 -34.09
C LYS A 299 -14.40 -17.75 -33.39
N HIS A 300 -14.10 -18.71 -32.52
CA HIS A 300 -12.85 -18.79 -31.77
C HIS A 300 -12.44 -20.27 -31.60
N ARG A 301 -11.18 -20.47 -31.21
CA ARG A 301 -10.63 -21.79 -30.89
C ARG A 301 -9.93 -21.75 -29.53
N LYS A 302 -9.85 -22.90 -28.88
CA LYS A 302 -8.88 -23.10 -27.78
C LYS A 302 -7.50 -23.27 -28.41
N SER A 303 -6.51 -22.59 -27.84
CA SER A 303 -5.11 -22.66 -28.27
C SER A 303 -4.28 -23.14 -27.08
N GLY A 304 -3.95 -24.43 -27.06
CA GLY A 304 -3.35 -25.07 -25.89
C GLY A 304 -4.28 -25.05 -24.66
N ALA A 305 -3.70 -25.27 -23.48
CA ALA A 305 -4.49 -25.48 -22.25
C ALA A 305 -5.10 -24.18 -21.68
N TYR A 306 -4.50 -23.02 -21.94
CA TYR A 306 -4.78 -21.80 -21.17
C TYR A 306 -5.21 -20.58 -22.00
N SER A 307 -5.43 -20.73 -23.31
CA SER A 307 -5.78 -19.58 -24.15
C SER A 307 -6.92 -19.83 -25.13
N ILE A 308 -7.67 -18.77 -25.41
CA ILE A 308 -8.71 -18.71 -26.43
C ILE A 308 -8.25 -17.72 -27.49
N ARG A 309 -8.32 -18.10 -28.76
CA ARG A 309 -7.91 -17.27 -29.90
C ARG A 309 -9.06 -17.00 -30.86
N ILE A 310 -9.18 -15.75 -31.27
CA ILE A 310 -10.03 -15.28 -32.36
C ILE A 310 -9.10 -14.96 -33.54
N GLU A 311 -9.17 -15.76 -34.60
CA GLU A 311 -8.16 -15.73 -35.67
C GLU A 311 -8.66 -15.16 -37.00
N SER A 312 -9.95 -15.28 -37.30
CA SER A 312 -10.50 -14.82 -38.58
C SER A 312 -10.81 -13.32 -38.56
N ILE A 313 -10.56 -12.62 -39.67
CA ILE A 313 -10.85 -11.18 -39.81
C ILE A 313 -12.32 -10.89 -39.47
N LYS A 314 -13.25 -11.69 -40.02
CA LYS A 314 -14.70 -11.54 -39.77
C LYS A 314 -15.02 -11.61 -38.27
N ALA A 315 -14.44 -12.56 -37.55
CA ALA A 315 -14.68 -12.71 -36.11
C ALA A 315 -14.04 -11.58 -35.27
N VAL A 316 -12.85 -11.11 -35.65
CA VAL A 316 -12.22 -9.95 -34.98
C VAL A 316 -13.06 -8.69 -35.17
N ASN A 317 -13.52 -8.41 -36.40
CA ASN A 317 -14.40 -7.27 -36.66
C ASN A 317 -15.69 -7.39 -35.87
N ARG A 318 -16.36 -8.56 -35.90
CA ARG A 318 -17.58 -8.81 -35.13
C ARG A 318 -17.38 -8.60 -33.62
N TYR A 319 -16.22 -8.98 -33.07
CA TYR A 319 -15.89 -8.68 -31.68
C TYR A 319 -15.87 -7.17 -31.42
N PHE A 320 -15.21 -6.39 -32.27
CA PHE A 320 -15.14 -4.94 -32.11
C PHE A 320 -16.49 -4.25 -32.31
N ASP A 321 -17.33 -4.75 -33.21
CA ASP A 321 -18.66 -4.21 -33.48
C ASP A 321 -19.61 -4.44 -32.29
N ILE A 322 -19.56 -5.63 -31.66
CA ILE A 322 -20.48 -6.00 -30.58
C ILE A 322 -19.94 -5.63 -29.19
N VAL A 323 -18.67 -5.93 -28.93
CA VAL A 323 -18.06 -5.81 -27.59
C VAL A 323 -17.25 -4.54 -27.46
N GLY A 324 -16.42 -4.24 -28.47
CA GLY A 324 -15.51 -3.10 -28.46
C GLY A 324 -14.42 -3.21 -27.37
N THR A 325 -13.82 -2.07 -27.06
CA THR A 325 -12.76 -1.92 -26.04
C THR A 325 -12.79 -0.51 -25.46
N HIS A 326 -12.52 -0.39 -24.16
CA HIS A 326 -12.23 0.89 -23.52
C HIS A 326 -10.73 1.09 -23.28
N ASN A 327 -9.89 0.09 -23.58
CA ASN A 327 -8.44 0.22 -23.53
C ASN A 327 -7.90 0.77 -24.86
N PRO A 328 -7.39 2.03 -24.90
CA PRO A 328 -6.92 2.62 -26.15
C PRO A 328 -5.73 1.88 -26.78
N LYS A 329 -4.97 1.11 -26.00
CA LYS A 329 -3.91 0.23 -26.51
C LYS A 329 -4.45 -0.76 -27.54
N HIS A 330 -5.54 -1.43 -27.22
CA HIS A 330 -6.19 -2.42 -28.07
C HIS A 330 -6.81 -1.76 -29.30
N LEU A 331 -7.50 -0.63 -29.10
CA LEU A 331 -8.07 0.14 -30.21
C LEU A 331 -7.01 0.59 -31.22
N LYS A 332 -5.85 1.07 -30.74
CA LYS A 332 -4.73 1.46 -31.61
C LYS A 332 -4.20 0.28 -32.42
N LYS A 333 -4.06 -0.90 -31.79
CA LYS A 333 -3.59 -2.12 -32.50
C LYS A 333 -4.62 -2.66 -33.50
N TYR A 334 -5.90 -2.45 -33.24
CA TYR A 334 -6.96 -2.82 -34.17
C TYR A 334 -7.06 -1.86 -35.36
N ARG A 335 -6.88 -0.55 -35.14
CA ARG A 335 -6.95 0.46 -36.22
C ARG A 335 -5.69 0.50 -37.10
N LYS A 336 -4.49 0.37 -36.51
CA LYS A 336 -3.21 0.24 -37.24
C LYS A 336 -3.11 -1.10 -37.97
#